data_AF-A0A1M7YCJ2-F1
#
_entry.id   AF-A0A1M7YCJ2-F1
#
_cell.length_a   1.000
_cell.length_b   1.000
_cell.length_c   1.000
_cell.angle_alpha   90.00
_cell.angle_beta   90.00
_cell.angle_gamma   90.00
#
_symmetry.space_group_name_H-M   'P 1'
#
loop_
_entity.id
_entity.type
_entity.pdbx_description
1 polymer ?
#
loop_
_entity_poly.entity_id
_entity_poly.type
_entity_poly.pdbx_seq_one_letter_code
_entity_poly.pdbx_strand_id
1 'polypeptide(L)'
;MNFSEYRCMNYVIEQGDTLYSISRENNVPLPLILRLNPFVDIYNLQVGDEICIPVIVGASQNEVFEYVVEEGDSVQSVLDRFEITPEDLLKNNSLSQMMLLPGTRLNIPSEPE
;
A
#
# COMPACT_ATOMS: atom_id res chain seq x y z
N MET A 1 -11.36 1.94 4.22
CA MET A 1 -10.18 2.83 4.37
C MET A 1 -10.63 4.24 4.72
N ASN A 2 -10.20 4.72 5.88
CA ASN A 2 -10.33 6.11 6.28
C ASN A 2 -9.03 6.82 5.88
N PHE A 3 -9.07 7.71 4.89
CA PHE A 3 -7.86 8.37 4.38
C PHE A 3 -7.41 9.56 5.23
N SER A 4 -8.14 9.91 6.30
CA SER A 4 -7.80 11.05 7.17
C SER A 4 -6.50 10.86 7.97
N GLU A 5 -5.95 9.65 7.99
CA GLU A 5 -4.70 9.31 8.68
C GLU A 5 -3.46 9.48 7.79
N TYR A 6 -3.64 9.60 6.46
CA TYR A 6 -2.53 9.84 5.54
C TYR A 6 -2.33 11.33 5.27
N ARG A 7 -1.07 11.76 5.26
CA ARG A 7 -0.65 13.04 4.66
C ARG A 7 0.09 12.76 3.36
N CYS A 8 -0.05 13.69 2.43
CA CYS A 8 0.74 13.66 1.20
C CYS A 8 2.08 14.33 1.43
N MET A 9 3.16 13.55 1.30
CA MET A 9 4.47 14.10 1.00
C MET A 9 4.52 14.34 -0.51
N ASN A 10 4.83 15.57 -0.91
CA ASN A 10 4.97 15.90 -2.33
C ASN A 10 6.25 15.27 -2.88
N TYR A 11 6.15 14.59 -4.01
CA TYR A 11 7.27 14.00 -4.72
C TYR A 11 7.24 14.42 -6.18
N VAL A 12 8.38 14.85 -6.70
CA VAL A 12 8.53 15.28 -8.10
C VAL A 12 9.21 14.14 -8.85
N ILE A 13 8.57 13.65 -9.91
CA ILE A 13 9.09 12.56 -10.74
C ILE A 13 10.45 12.95 -11.34
N GLU A 14 11.44 12.09 -11.16
CA GLU A 14 12.78 12.19 -11.70
C GLU A 14 13.00 11.23 -12.88
N GLN A 15 14.16 11.39 -13.55
CA GLN A 15 14.50 10.55 -14.68
C GLN A 15 14.73 9.10 -14.24
N GLY A 16 13.92 8.18 -14.78
CA GLY A 16 14.02 6.75 -14.51
C GLY A 16 13.01 6.24 -13.49
N ASP A 17 12.24 7.15 -12.88
CA ASP A 17 11.19 6.78 -11.96
C ASP A 17 10.04 6.03 -12.62
N THR A 18 9.46 5.13 -11.83
CA THR A 18 8.16 4.52 -12.07
C THR A 18 7.38 4.58 -10.77
N LEU A 19 6.05 4.59 -10.83
CA LEU A 19 5.25 4.48 -9.59
C LEU A 19 5.58 3.21 -8.79
N TYR A 20 6.02 2.15 -9.48
CA TYR A 20 6.48 0.91 -8.85
C TYR A 20 7.81 1.10 -8.09
N SER A 21 8.83 1.72 -8.68
CA SER A 21 10.10 1.98 -7.98
C SER A 21 9.90 2.91 -6.79
N ILE A 22 9.10 3.97 -6.95
CA ILE A 22 8.75 4.89 -5.87
C ILE A 22 8.02 4.17 -4.73
N SER A 23 7.08 3.28 -5.06
CA SER A 23 6.38 2.42 -4.10
C SER A 23 7.37 1.60 -3.26
N ARG A 24 8.32 0.91 -3.92
CA ARG A 24 9.35 0.10 -3.28
C ARG A 24 10.28 0.92 -2.39
N GLU A 25 10.73 2.08 -2.87
CA GLU A 25 11.71 2.91 -2.16
C GLU A 25 11.12 3.57 -0.91
N ASN A 26 9.82 3.85 -0.93
CA ASN A 26 9.13 4.51 0.18
C ASN A 26 8.38 3.53 1.10
N ASN A 27 8.47 2.20 0.84
CA ASN A 27 7.68 1.17 1.55
C ASN A 27 6.19 1.50 1.58
N VAL A 28 5.66 2.05 0.48
CA VAL A 28 4.25 2.40 0.35
C VAL A 28 3.62 1.48 -0.70
N PRO A 29 2.49 0.81 -0.41
CA PRO A 29 1.82 -0.01 -1.39
C PRO A 29 1.44 0.79 -2.65
N LEU A 30 1.86 0.32 -3.82
CA LEU A 30 1.53 0.95 -5.11
C LEU A 30 0.03 1.30 -5.28
N PRO A 31 -0.93 0.43 -4.90
CA PRO A 31 -2.35 0.78 -5.01
C PRO A 31 -2.75 2.00 -4.19
N LEU A 32 -2.07 2.27 -3.08
CA LEU A 32 -2.34 3.44 -2.25
C LEU A 32 -1.81 4.71 -2.92
N ILE A 33 -0.62 4.66 -3.51
CA ILE A 33 -0.08 5.74 -4.36
C ILE A 33 -1.06 6.01 -5.51
N LEU A 34 -1.50 4.98 -6.23
CA LEU A 34 -2.44 5.13 -7.35
C LEU A 34 -3.76 5.76 -6.92
N ARG A 35 -4.35 5.31 -5.80
CA ARG A 35 -5.63 5.83 -5.31
C ARG A 35 -5.55 7.29 -4.84
N LEU A 36 -4.41 7.73 -4.32
CA LEU A 36 -4.20 9.10 -3.84
C LEU A 36 -3.69 10.05 -4.92
N ASN A 37 -3.41 9.53 -6.12
CA ASN A 37 -3.01 10.31 -7.29
C ASN A 37 -3.96 10.12 -8.49
N PRO A 38 -5.29 10.29 -8.31
CA PRO A 38 -6.26 10.08 -9.41
C PRO A 38 -6.14 11.12 -10.54
N PHE A 39 -5.32 12.16 -10.34
CA PHE A 39 -5.06 13.24 -11.27
C PHE A 39 -3.82 12.99 -12.15
N VAL A 40 -3.05 11.93 -11.88
CA VAL A 40 -1.84 11.59 -12.63
C VAL A 40 -2.19 10.64 -13.77
N ASP A 41 -1.76 10.95 -14.99
CA ASP A 41 -1.81 10.00 -16.10
C ASP A 41 -0.67 9.00 -15.99
N ILE A 42 -0.95 7.85 -15.38
CA ILE A 42 0.03 6.80 -15.11
C ILE A 42 0.62 6.17 -16.38
N TYR A 43 -0.04 6.31 -17.53
CA TYR A 43 0.46 5.80 -18.81
C TYR A 43 1.38 6.80 -19.50
N ASN A 44 1.45 8.03 -18.98
CA ASN A 44 2.24 9.11 -19.55
C ASN A 44 2.99 9.91 -18.46
N LEU A 45 3.49 9.23 -17.43
CA LEU A 45 4.26 9.85 -16.35
C LEU A 45 5.51 10.58 -16.89
N GLN A 46 5.65 11.87 -16.61
CA GLN A 46 6.75 12.71 -17.08
C GLN A 46 7.65 13.19 -15.93
N VAL A 47 8.92 13.42 -16.25
CA VAL A 47 9.84 14.13 -15.34
C VAL A 47 9.27 15.51 -15.01
N GLY A 48 9.21 15.84 -13.73
CA GLY A 48 8.61 17.07 -13.22
C GLY A 48 7.13 16.94 -12.82
N ASP A 49 6.46 15.81 -13.12
CA ASP A 49 5.13 15.56 -12.57
C ASP A 49 5.18 15.48 -11.05
N GLU A 50 4.15 15.99 -10.39
CA GLU A 50 4.05 15.95 -8.93
C GLU A 50 3.05 14.86 -8.50
N ILE A 51 3.46 14.03 -7.55
CA ILE A 51 2.62 12.99 -6.95
C ILE A 51 2.63 13.10 -5.42
N CYS A 52 1.53 12.67 -4.82
CA CYS A 52 1.40 12.40 -3.40
C CYS A 52 2.00 11.03 -3.08
N ILE A 53 3.06 11.00 -2.27
CA ILE A 53 3.46 9.80 -1.55
C ILE A 53 2.79 9.84 -0.17
N PRO A 54 1.88 8.90 0.13
CA PRO A 54 1.20 8.89 1.41
C PRO A 54 2.15 8.50 2.53
N VAL A 55 2.09 9.29 3.61
CA VAL A 55 2.78 9.04 4.86
C VAL A 55 1.74 9.03 5.97
N ILE A 56 1.76 8.03 6.85
CA ILE A 56 0.82 7.98 7.97
C ILE A 56 1.24 9.01 9.03
N VAL A 57 0.29 9.83 9.46
CA VAL A 57 0.53 10.86 10.47
C VAL A 57 0.51 10.22 11.85
N GLY A 58 1.69 10.05 12.44
CA GLY A 58 1.82 9.47 13.78
C GLY A 58 2.35 8.04 13.81
N ALA A 59 2.81 7.52 12.66
CA ALA A 59 3.35 6.18 12.50
C ALA A 59 4.35 5.78 13.59
N SER A 60 3.88 4.97 14.53
CA SER A 60 4.74 4.09 15.30
C SER A 60 5.05 2.85 14.45
N GLN A 61 6.21 2.21 14.63
CA GLN A 61 6.63 1.01 13.87
C GLN A 61 5.64 -0.17 13.91
N ASN A 62 4.56 -0.09 14.71
CA ASN A 62 3.55 -1.15 14.87
C ASN A 62 2.18 -0.79 14.29
N GLU A 63 2.11 0.15 13.34
CA GLU A 63 0.82 0.51 12.76
C GLU A 63 0.29 -0.55 11.77
N VAL A 64 -1.01 -0.80 11.88
CA VAL A 64 -1.78 -1.73 11.05
C VAL A 64 -2.90 -0.93 10.38
N PHE A 65 -3.07 -1.08 9.08
CA PHE A 65 -4.18 -0.49 8.33
C PHE A 65 -5.15 -1.56 7.83
N GLU A 66 -6.42 -1.19 7.65
CA GLU A 66 -7.45 -2.13 7.19
C GLU A 66 -7.51 -2.19 5.65
N TYR A 67 -7.31 -3.39 5.11
CA TYR A 67 -7.55 -3.77 3.72
C TYR A 67 -8.80 -4.65 3.61
N VAL A 68 -9.60 -4.46 2.56
CA VAL A 68 -10.74 -5.32 2.26
C VAL A 68 -10.37 -6.13 1.03
N VAL A 69 -10.37 -7.46 1.14
CA VAL A 69 -10.08 -8.39 0.05
C VAL A 69 -11.05 -8.12 -1.11
N GLU A 70 -10.50 -7.90 -2.30
CA GLU A 70 -11.27 -7.63 -3.52
C GLU A 70 -11.49 -8.93 -4.32
N GLU A 71 -12.42 -8.90 -5.28
CA GLU A 71 -12.62 -10.03 -6.19
C GLU A 71 -11.35 -10.24 -7.04
N GLY A 72 -10.84 -11.47 -7.04
CA GLY A 72 -9.60 -11.82 -7.75
C GLY A 72 -8.33 -11.73 -6.90
N ASP A 73 -8.42 -11.25 -5.65
CA ASP A 73 -7.29 -11.35 -4.72
C ASP A 73 -6.98 -12.80 -4.35
N SER A 74 -5.70 -13.10 -4.30
CA SER A 74 -5.14 -14.31 -3.71
C SER A 74 -4.31 -13.94 -2.48
N VAL A 75 -4.02 -14.92 -1.62
CA VAL A 75 -3.09 -14.72 -0.51
C VAL A 75 -1.76 -14.17 -1.02
N GLN A 76 -1.19 -14.79 -2.06
CA GLN A 76 0.10 -14.37 -2.60
C GLN A 76 0.07 -12.94 -3.13
N SER A 77 -0.95 -12.57 -3.91
CA SER A 77 -1.05 -11.21 -4.45
C SER A 77 -1.20 -10.15 -3.37
N VAL A 78 -1.84 -10.47 -2.24
CA VAL A 78 -1.94 -9.57 -1.09
C VAL A 78 -0.60 -9.44 -0.38
N LEU A 79 0.11 -10.55 -0.12
CA LEU A 79 1.43 -10.54 0.50
C LEU A 79 2.43 -9.75 -0.34
N ASP A 80 2.47 -9.99 -1.66
CA ASP A 80 3.36 -9.28 -2.58
C ASP A 80 3.00 -7.79 -2.68
N ARG A 81 1.70 -7.46 -2.69
CA ARG A 81 1.21 -6.08 -2.78
C ARG A 81 1.60 -5.23 -1.57
N PHE A 82 1.65 -5.84 -0.40
CA PHE A 82 1.94 -5.16 0.86
C PHE A 82 3.35 -5.43 1.39
N GLU A 83 4.12 -6.28 0.71
CA GLU A 83 5.50 -6.63 1.07
C GLU A 83 5.62 -7.23 2.48
N ILE A 84 4.58 -7.96 2.89
CA ILE A 84 4.51 -8.62 4.21
C ILE A 84 4.64 -10.13 4.07
N THR A 85 5.00 -10.79 5.15
CA THR A 85 5.07 -12.25 5.20
C THR A 85 3.71 -12.87 5.54
N PRO A 86 3.52 -14.17 5.26
CA PRO A 86 2.36 -14.89 5.76
C PRO A 86 2.22 -14.83 7.29
N GLU A 87 3.33 -14.78 8.02
CA GLU A 87 3.34 -14.69 9.49
C GLU A 87 2.81 -13.33 9.96
N ASP A 88 3.29 -12.24 9.36
CA ASP A 88 2.81 -10.89 9.61
C ASP A 88 1.29 -10.80 9.42
N LEU A 89 0.81 -11.35 8.31
CA LEU A 89 -0.62 -11.33 8.00
C LEU A 89 -1.44 -12.14 9.02
N LEU A 90 -1.00 -13.34 9.39
CA LEU A 90 -1.73 -14.20 10.33
C LEU A 90 -1.77 -13.60 11.74
N LYS A 91 -0.63 -13.12 12.24
CA LYS A 91 -0.48 -12.56 13.58
C LYS A 91 -1.39 -11.35 13.80
N ASN A 92 -1.51 -10.49 12.79
CA ASN A 92 -2.32 -9.27 12.86
C ASN A 92 -3.83 -9.51 12.63
N ASN A 93 -4.23 -10.70 12.16
CA ASN A 93 -5.62 -10.99 11.77
C ASN A 93 -6.31 -12.10 12.56
N SER A 94 -5.65 -12.67 13.58
CA SER A 94 -6.16 -13.83 14.34
C SER A 94 -6.65 -14.97 13.42
N LEU A 95 -6.05 -15.10 12.24
CA LEU A 95 -6.44 -16.09 11.24
C LEU A 95 -5.79 -17.42 11.57
N SER A 96 -6.58 -18.50 11.54
CA SER A 96 -6.07 -19.87 11.74
C SER A 96 -5.65 -20.51 10.41
N GLN A 97 -6.13 -19.96 9.29
CA GLN A 97 -5.89 -20.45 7.92
C GLN A 97 -5.89 -19.28 6.93
N MET A 98 -5.08 -19.38 5.88
CA MET A 98 -4.97 -18.39 4.79
C MET A 98 -6.03 -18.61 3.71
N MET A 99 -7.30 -18.35 4.03
CA MET A 99 -8.36 -18.27 3.01
C MET A 99 -8.86 -16.82 2.95
N LEU A 100 -8.70 -16.18 1.79
CA LEU A 100 -9.18 -14.84 1.53
C LEU A 100 -10.47 -14.91 0.72
N LEU A 101 -11.58 -14.49 1.33
CA LEU A 101 -12.85 -14.34 0.64
C LEU A 101 -13.03 -12.86 0.28
N PRO A 102 -13.58 -12.50 -0.90
CA PRO A 102 -13.93 -11.13 -1.19
C PRO A 102 -14.81 -10.52 -0.08
N GLY A 103 -14.44 -9.33 0.38
CA GLY A 103 -15.06 -8.65 1.52
C GLY A 103 -14.44 -8.94 2.88
N THR A 104 -13.51 -9.89 2.99
CA THR A 104 -12.74 -10.11 4.23
C THR A 104 -11.93 -8.86 4.57
N ARG A 105 -11.98 -8.42 5.83
CA ARG A 105 -11.18 -7.32 6.35
C ARG A 105 -9.88 -7.86 6.94
N LEU A 106 -8.76 -7.30 6.53
CA LEU A 106 -7.41 -7.64 6.95
C LEU A 106 -6.73 -6.42 7.57
N ASN A 107 -6.14 -6.58 8.75
CA ASN A 107 -5.16 -5.70 9.34
C ASN A 107 -3.80 -5.99 8.70
N ILE A 108 -3.31 -5.07 7.88
CA ILE A 108 -2.03 -5.16 7.18
C ILE A 108 -1.03 -4.27 7.94
N PRO A 109 0.08 -4.82 8.47
CA PRO A 109 1.10 -4.00 9.10
C PRO A 109 1.80 -3.12 8.05
N SER A 110 2.22 -1.92 8.46
CA SER A 110 2.90 -0.97 7.59
C SER A 110 4.35 -1.36 7.28
N GLU A 111 4.95 -2.19 8.12
CA GLU A 111 6.30 -2.75 7.93
C GLU A 111 6.28 -4.25 8.30
N PRO A 112 7.03 -5.10 7.58
CA PRO A 112 7.28 -6.48 8.01
C PRO A 112 8.09 -6.49 9.32
N GLU A 113 7.79 -7.43 10.23
CA GLU A 113 8.60 -7.63 11.46
C GLU A 113 10.00 -8.22 11.18
#